data_AF-A0AAW9BMF6-F1
#
_entry.id   AF-A0AAW9BMF6-F1
#
_cell.length_a   1.000
_cell.length_b   1.000
_cell.length_c   1.000
_cell.angle_alpha   90.00
_cell.angle_beta   90.00
_cell.angle_gamma   90.00
#
_symmetry.space_group_name_H-M   'P 1'
#
loop_
_entity.id
_entity.type
_entity.pdbx_description
1 polymer ?
#
loop_
_entity_poly.entity_id
_entity_poly.type
_entity_poly.pdbx_seq_one_letter_code
_entity_poly.pdbx_strand_id
1 'polypeptide(L)'
;MPAFATDKLSNKERAIVPIAAFTASGDVEKLKISLNDGLESGLTINEIKEVLAQLYAYAGFPRSLNGLAAFMDVVEVRKNRGITDISGRESTPLTADKSSLELGSQNQTTLVGMQVKGPLFDFSPQIDQYLKAHL
;
A
#
# COMPACT_ATOMS: atom_id res chain seq x y z
N MET A 1 -1.43 32.67 -19.75
CA MET A 1 -1.60 31.22 -19.50
C MET A 1 -2.28 31.08 -18.15
N PRO A 2 -3.40 30.38 -18.01
CA PRO A 2 -4.06 30.25 -16.71
C PRO A 2 -3.26 29.28 -15.84
N ALA A 3 -3.00 29.69 -14.59
CA ALA A 3 -2.42 28.83 -13.57
C ALA A 3 -3.41 27.69 -13.25
N PHE A 4 -2.96 26.43 -13.29
CA PHE A 4 -3.74 25.31 -12.79
C PHE A 4 -3.99 25.52 -11.29
N ALA A 5 -5.25 25.48 -10.86
CA ALA A 5 -5.62 25.53 -9.45
C ALA A 5 -4.99 24.33 -8.71
N THR A 6 -4.04 24.62 -7.80
CA THR A 6 -3.20 23.64 -7.09
C THR A 6 -3.80 23.21 -5.74
N ASP A 7 -5.06 22.78 -5.67
CA ASP A 7 -5.63 22.37 -4.37
C ASP A 7 -6.66 21.23 -4.46
N LYS A 8 -6.28 20.12 -5.10
CA LYS A 8 -7.11 18.89 -5.09
C LYS A 8 -6.61 17.78 -4.17
N LEU A 9 -5.34 17.81 -3.76
CA LEU A 9 -4.75 16.80 -2.88
C LEU A 9 -4.31 17.44 -1.57
N SER A 10 -4.63 16.80 -0.45
CA SER A 10 -4.07 17.10 0.87
C SER A 10 -2.56 16.87 0.90
N ASN A 11 -1.87 17.43 1.90
CA ASN A 11 -0.43 17.24 2.08
C ASN A 11 -0.05 15.75 2.19
N LYS A 12 -0.86 14.96 2.91
CA LYS A 12 -0.71 13.50 2.99
C LYS A 12 -0.75 12.85 1.61
N GLU A 13 -1.78 13.15 0.82
CA GLU A 13 -1.95 12.56 -0.51
C GLU A 13 -0.81 12.94 -1.46
N ARG A 14 -0.31 14.19 -1.40
CA ARG A 14 0.85 14.61 -2.18
C ARG A 14 2.12 13.85 -1.77
N ALA A 15 2.30 13.58 -0.48
CA ALA A 15 3.48 12.89 0.03
C ALA A 15 3.52 11.39 -0.35
N ILE A 16 2.38 10.77 -0.64
CA ILE A 16 2.32 9.38 -1.14
C ILE A 16 3.02 9.26 -2.51
N VAL A 17 2.92 10.28 -3.36
CA VAL A 17 3.42 10.24 -4.74
C VAL A 17 4.93 9.95 -4.82
N PRO A 18 5.82 10.74 -4.18
CA PRO A 18 7.25 10.47 -4.24
C PRO A 18 7.65 9.17 -3.53
N ILE A 19 6.99 8.80 -2.42
CA ILE A 19 7.21 7.51 -1.76
C ILE A 19 6.99 6.37 -2.75
N ALA A 20 5.83 6.35 -3.41
CA ALA A 20 5.50 5.29 -4.36
C ALA A 20 6.44 5.27 -5.57
N ALA A 21 6.75 6.45 -6.13
CA ALA A 21 7.63 6.57 -7.30
C ALA A 21 9.06 6.09 -7.02
N PHE A 22 9.65 6.47 -5.89
CA PHE A 22 11.02 6.09 -5.53
C PHE A 22 11.12 4.65 -5.06
N THR A 23 10.08 4.09 -4.43
CA THR A 23 10.01 2.64 -4.18
C THR A 23 9.96 1.86 -5.50
N ALA A 24 9.09 2.24 -6.44
CA ALA A 24 8.94 1.54 -7.71
C ALA A 24 10.20 1.61 -8.59
N SER A 25 10.86 2.78 -8.64
CA SER A 25 12.11 2.97 -9.40
C SER A 25 13.35 2.40 -8.69
N GLY A 26 13.29 2.21 -7.36
CA GLY A 26 14.39 1.70 -6.56
C GLY A 26 15.42 2.75 -6.15
N ASP A 27 15.06 4.03 -6.19
CA ASP A 27 15.91 5.15 -5.73
C ASP A 27 15.80 5.29 -4.21
N VAL A 28 16.56 4.46 -3.48
CA VAL A 28 16.47 4.35 -2.02
C VAL A 28 16.85 5.65 -1.31
N GLU A 29 17.81 6.41 -1.84
CA GLU A 29 18.22 7.68 -1.24
C GLU A 29 17.10 8.71 -1.28
N LYS A 30 16.45 8.89 -2.44
CA LYS A 30 15.28 9.77 -2.54
C LYS A 30 14.07 9.23 -1.80
N LEU A 31 13.93 7.91 -1.69
CA LEU A 31 12.88 7.29 -0.88
C LEU A 31 13.03 7.66 0.59
N LYS A 32 14.23 7.58 1.19
CA LYS A 32 14.46 7.93 2.60
C LYS A 32 14.10 9.39 2.91
N ILE A 33 14.38 10.31 1.99
CA ILE A 33 13.96 11.72 2.09
C ILE A 33 12.42 11.79 2.07
N SER A 34 11.79 11.20 1.06
CA SER A 34 10.33 11.23 0.87
C SER A 34 9.56 10.59 2.04
N LEU A 35 10.13 9.58 2.70
CA LEU A 35 9.54 8.93 3.87
C LEU A 35 9.55 9.86 5.10
N ASN A 36 10.61 10.65 5.30
CA ASN A 36 10.64 11.68 6.34
C ASN A 36 9.60 12.78 6.05
N ASP A 37 9.59 13.28 4.81
CA ASP A 37 8.63 14.29 4.37
C ASP A 37 7.18 13.80 4.51
N GLY A 38 6.94 12.50 4.27
CA GLY A 38 5.65 11.87 4.46
C GLY A 38 5.17 11.89 5.90
N LEU A 39 6.04 11.51 6.84
CA LEU A 39 5.76 11.57 8.28
C LEU A 39 5.52 13.02 8.75
N GLU A 40 6.31 13.97 8.26
CA GLU A 40 6.16 15.40 8.56
C GLU A 40 4.88 16.00 7.96
N SER A 41 4.44 15.47 6.82
CA SER A 41 3.15 15.80 6.20
C SER A 41 1.96 15.13 6.89
N GLY A 42 2.21 14.37 7.96
CA GLY A 42 1.21 13.75 8.82
C GLY A 42 0.82 12.33 8.45
N LEU A 43 1.45 11.70 7.44
CA LEU A 43 1.24 10.27 7.20
C LEU A 43 1.67 9.49 8.44
N THR A 44 0.87 8.50 8.80
CA THR A 44 1.16 7.58 9.88
C THR A 44 2.06 6.46 9.41
N ILE A 45 2.71 5.78 10.36
CA ILE A 45 3.58 4.64 10.05
C ILE A 45 2.81 3.58 9.25
N ASN A 46 1.58 3.26 9.66
CA ASN A 46 0.79 2.22 9.01
C ASN A 46 0.27 2.67 7.64
N GLU A 47 -0.07 3.95 7.43
CA GLU A 47 -0.40 4.47 6.09
C GLU A 47 0.78 4.28 5.12
N ILE A 48 2.01 4.57 5.54
CA ILE A 48 3.21 4.38 4.70
C ILE A 48 3.50 2.89 4.47
N LYS A 49 3.39 2.05 5.50
CA LYS A 49 3.54 0.58 5.34
C LYS A 49 2.58 0.03 4.29
N GLU A 50 1.32 0.48 4.27
CA GLU A 50 0.34 0.02 3.28
C GLU A 50 0.70 0.48 1.86
N VAL A 51 1.19 1.71 1.66
CA VAL A 51 1.69 2.15 0.35
C VAL A 51 2.82 1.24 -0.14
N LEU A 52 3.79 0.93 0.72
CA LEU A 52 4.94 0.09 0.38
C LEU A 52 4.54 -1.37 0.16
N ALA A 53 3.65 -1.92 1.00
CA ALA A 53 3.11 -3.27 0.85
C ALA A 53 2.36 -3.40 -0.49
N GLN A 54 1.43 -2.49 -0.78
CA GLN A 54 0.64 -2.50 -2.02
C GLN A 54 1.50 -2.57 -3.29
N LEU A 55 2.69 -1.94 -3.26
CA LEU A 55 3.60 -1.94 -4.40
C LEU A 55 4.20 -3.31 -4.74
N TYR A 56 4.10 -4.36 -3.91
CA TYR A 56 4.58 -5.68 -4.32
C TYR A 56 3.84 -6.16 -5.58
N ALA A 57 2.55 -5.82 -5.70
CA ALA A 57 1.71 -6.23 -6.82
C ALA A 57 2.04 -5.48 -8.12
N TYR A 58 2.63 -4.28 -8.01
CA TYR A 58 2.89 -3.39 -9.15
C TYR A 58 4.38 -3.33 -9.55
N ALA A 59 5.28 -3.44 -8.57
CA ALA A 59 6.72 -3.29 -8.73
C ALA A 59 7.52 -4.53 -8.26
N GLY A 60 6.83 -5.58 -7.80
CA GLY A 60 7.43 -6.83 -7.32
C GLY A 60 7.89 -6.78 -5.87
N PHE A 61 7.97 -7.96 -5.25
CA PHE A 61 8.44 -8.13 -3.87
C PHE A 61 9.80 -7.46 -3.58
N PRO A 62 10.83 -7.54 -4.45
CA PRO A 62 12.11 -6.90 -4.16
C PRO A 62 12.00 -5.39 -3.94
N ARG A 63 11.16 -4.69 -4.72
CA ARG A 63 10.98 -3.24 -4.58
C ARG A 63 10.21 -2.89 -3.31
N SER A 64 9.12 -3.60 -3.06
CA SER A 64 8.29 -3.41 -1.86
C SER A 64 9.08 -3.69 -0.56
N LEU A 65 9.79 -4.81 -0.49
CA LEU A 65 10.61 -5.19 0.66
C LEU A 65 11.78 -4.23 0.91
N ASN A 66 12.49 -3.81 -0.14
CA ASN A 66 13.55 -2.81 0.00
C ASN A 66 13.01 -1.46 0.50
N GLY A 67 11.81 -1.07 0.03
CA GLY A 67 11.14 0.13 0.53
C GLY A 67 10.74 0.02 2.00
N LEU A 68 10.20 -1.12 2.43
CA LEU A 68 9.88 -1.39 3.84
C LEU A 68 11.13 -1.38 4.73
N ALA A 69 12.24 -1.97 4.27
CA ALA A 69 13.51 -1.92 4.99
C ALA A 69 14.03 -0.48 5.13
N ALA A 70 14.01 0.31 4.05
CA ALA A 70 14.38 1.72 4.11
C ALA A 70 13.48 2.53 5.06
N PHE A 71 12.20 2.20 5.15
CA PHE A 71 11.28 2.85 6.08
C PHE A 71 11.50 2.44 7.53
N MET A 72 11.83 1.17 7.78
CA MET A 72 12.27 0.71 9.10
C MET A 72 13.47 1.51 9.60
N ASP A 73 14.49 1.72 8.76
CA ASP A 73 15.66 2.55 9.10
C ASP A 73 15.25 3.99 9.44
N VAL A 74 14.35 4.60 8.65
CA VAL A 74 13.89 5.99 8.86
C VAL A 74 13.19 6.14 10.22
N VAL A 75 12.27 5.23 10.55
CA VAL A 75 11.56 5.24 11.83
C VAL A 75 12.53 5.05 12.99
N GLU A 76 13.52 4.16 12.86
CA GLU A 76 14.54 3.95 13.88
C GLU A 76 15.40 5.21 14.10
N VAL A 77 15.88 5.83 13.02
CA VAL A 77 16.67 7.08 13.10
C VAL A 77 15.86 8.20 13.76
N ARG A 78 14.58 8.35 13.39
CA ARG A 78 13.70 9.36 13.99
C ARG A 78 13.47 9.10 15.47
N LYS A 79 13.22 7.85 15.85
CA LYS A 79 13.11 7.42 17.26
C LYS A 79 14.38 7.73 18.05
N ASN A 80 15.56 7.45 17.50
CA ASN A 80 16.85 7.74 18.14
C ASN A 80 17.11 9.25 18.31
N ARG A 81 16.44 10.10 17.52
CA ARG A 81 16.43 11.57 17.68
C ARG A 81 15.36 12.07 18.64
N GLY A 82 14.63 11.17 19.30
CA GLY A 82 13.53 11.51 20.23
C GLY A 82 12.21 11.87 19.53
N ILE A 83 12.09 11.64 18.22
CA ILE A 83 10.85 11.86 17.47
C ILE A 83 10.00 10.60 17.56
N THR A 84 8.76 10.74 18.04
CA THR A 84 7.79 9.64 18.08
C THR A 84 6.73 9.85 17.01
N ASP A 85 6.78 9.07 15.94
CA ASP A 85 5.80 9.11 14.86
C ASP A 85 4.51 8.35 15.23
N ILE A 86 3.39 8.78 14.66
CA ILE A 86 2.07 8.19 14.94
C ILE A 86 1.95 6.85 14.20
N SER A 87 1.67 5.75 14.92
CA SER A 87 1.48 4.43 14.30
C SER A 87 0.34 4.41 13.28
N GLY A 88 -0.80 5.03 13.61
CA GLY A 88 -1.99 5.05 12.76
C GLY A 88 -2.89 3.84 12.97
N ARG A 89 -3.83 3.64 12.03
CA ARG A 89 -4.80 2.54 12.08
C ARG A 89 -4.11 1.22 11.70
N GLU A 90 -4.39 0.16 12.45
CA GLU A 90 -3.97 -1.20 12.09
C GLU A 90 -4.85 -1.79 10.97
N SER A 91 -4.29 -2.72 10.20
CA SER A 91 -5.06 -3.49 9.22
C SER A 91 -6.22 -4.24 9.89
N THR A 92 -7.37 -4.29 9.24
CA THR A 92 -8.48 -5.10 9.74
C THR A 92 -8.09 -6.59 9.69
N PRO A 93 -8.13 -7.33 10.82
CA PRO A 93 -7.77 -8.73 10.83
C PRO A 93 -8.79 -9.57 10.04
N LEU A 94 -8.33 -10.69 9.49
CA LEU A 94 -9.22 -11.70 8.93
C LEU A 94 -10.14 -12.25 10.03
N THR A 95 -11.38 -12.56 9.69
CA THR A 95 -12.30 -13.21 10.63
C THR A 95 -11.85 -14.66 10.84
N ALA A 96 -11.86 -15.14 12.10
CA ALA A 96 -11.30 -16.44 12.46
C ALA A 96 -12.03 -17.64 11.82
N ASP A 97 -13.24 -17.41 11.30
CA ASP A 97 -14.15 -18.41 10.75
C ASP A 97 -13.99 -18.65 9.23
N LYS A 98 -13.21 -17.81 8.52
CA LYS A 98 -13.11 -17.88 7.05
C LYS A 98 -11.68 -17.73 6.56
N SER A 99 -11.33 -18.53 5.55
CA SER A 99 -10.13 -18.33 4.76
C SER A 99 -10.23 -17.05 3.91
N SER A 100 -9.08 -16.50 3.49
CA SER A 100 -9.08 -15.31 2.62
C SER A 100 -9.77 -15.58 1.27
N LEU A 101 -9.72 -16.81 0.76
CA LEU A 101 -10.45 -17.20 -0.45
C LEU A 101 -11.97 -17.20 -0.26
N GLU A 102 -12.48 -17.63 0.90
CA GLU A 102 -13.92 -17.61 1.20
C GLU A 102 -14.41 -16.17 1.37
N LEU A 103 -13.65 -15.34 2.09
CA LEU A 103 -13.94 -13.92 2.26
C LEU A 103 -13.93 -13.19 0.92
N GLY A 104 -12.87 -13.33 0.12
CA GLY A 104 -12.80 -12.66 -1.17
C GLY A 104 -13.84 -13.17 -2.17
N SER A 105 -14.21 -14.47 -2.12
CA SER A 105 -15.33 -14.99 -2.91
C SER A 105 -16.66 -14.35 -2.53
N GLN A 106 -16.89 -14.16 -1.22
CA GLN A 106 -18.08 -13.47 -0.72
C GLN A 106 -18.08 -11.99 -1.12
N ASN A 107 -16.97 -11.28 -0.90
CA ASN A 107 -16.80 -9.87 -1.26
C ASN A 107 -17.02 -9.66 -2.76
N GLN A 108 -16.38 -10.48 -3.61
CA GLN A 108 -16.56 -10.43 -5.06
C GLN A 108 -18.03 -10.65 -5.46
N THR A 109 -18.70 -11.65 -4.89
CA THR A 109 -20.10 -11.94 -5.19
C THR A 109 -21.03 -10.80 -4.76
N THR A 110 -20.79 -10.20 -3.59
CA THR A 110 -21.55 -9.05 -3.10
C THR A 110 -21.35 -7.82 -3.99
N LEU A 111 -20.12 -7.53 -4.42
CA LEU A 111 -19.81 -6.37 -5.28
C LEU A 111 -20.35 -6.53 -6.71
N VAL A 112 -20.28 -7.73 -7.27
CA VAL A 112 -20.72 -8.01 -8.65
C VAL A 112 -22.22 -8.33 -8.72
N GLY A 113 -22.84 -8.76 -7.63
CA GLY A 113 -24.26 -9.15 -7.56
C GLY A 113 -24.54 -10.58 -8.06
N MET A 114 -23.52 -11.31 -8.50
CA MET A 114 -23.60 -12.71 -8.91
C MET A 114 -22.26 -13.41 -8.70
N GLN A 115 -22.29 -14.74 -8.65
CA GLN A 115 -21.06 -15.51 -8.55
C GLN A 115 -20.24 -15.36 -9.84
N VAL A 116 -19.00 -14.90 -9.70
CA VAL A 116 -18.08 -14.72 -10.82
C VAL A 116 -17.54 -16.08 -11.26
N LYS A 117 -17.80 -16.44 -12.51
CA LYS A 117 -17.37 -17.67 -13.20
C LYS A 117 -17.23 -17.38 -14.71
N GLY A 118 -16.57 -18.27 -15.44
CA GLY A 118 -16.60 -18.25 -16.91
C GLY A 118 -15.24 -18.52 -17.57
N PRO A 119 -15.18 -18.46 -18.92
CA PRO A 119 -14.04 -18.94 -19.71
C PRO A 119 -12.69 -18.33 -19.33
N LEU A 120 -12.67 -17.08 -18.83
CA LEU A 120 -11.44 -16.43 -18.35
C LEU A 120 -10.84 -17.18 -17.15
N PHE A 121 -11.68 -17.54 -16.19
CA PHE A 121 -11.26 -18.22 -14.96
C PHE A 121 -11.03 -19.71 -15.20
N ASP A 122 -11.68 -20.30 -16.20
CA ASP A 122 -11.39 -21.67 -16.64
C ASP A 122 -10.03 -21.73 -17.37
N PHE A 123 -9.70 -20.70 -18.15
CA PHE A 123 -8.42 -20.58 -18.86
C PHE A 123 -7.23 -20.32 -17.91
N SER A 124 -7.44 -19.52 -16.86
CA SER A 124 -6.41 -19.22 -15.85
C SER A 124 -6.99 -19.33 -14.43
N PRO A 125 -7.13 -20.55 -13.88
CA PRO A 125 -7.69 -20.74 -12.54
C PRO A 125 -6.92 -20.00 -11.44
N GLN A 126 -5.62 -19.78 -11.64
CA GLN A 126 -4.76 -19.05 -10.71
C GLN A 126 -5.18 -17.59 -10.58
N ILE A 127 -5.67 -16.93 -11.63
CA ILE A 127 -6.12 -15.53 -11.52
C ILE A 127 -7.37 -15.41 -10.65
N ASP A 128 -8.25 -16.41 -10.69
CA ASP A 128 -9.42 -16.48 -9.82
C ASP A 128 -8.99 -16.59 -8.35
N GLN A 129 -8.06 -17.52 -8.08
CA GLN A 129 -7.50 -17.71 -6.75
C GLN A 129 -6.80 -16.46 -6.23
N TYR A 130 -5.93 -15.83 -7.03
CA TYR A 130 -5.19 -14.64 -6.59
C TYR A 130 -6.09 -13.44 -6.39
N LEU A 131 -7.07 -13.23 -7.25
CA LEU A 131 -8.05 -12.17 -7.05
C LEU A 131 -8.80 -12.37 -5.74
N LYS A 132 -9.39 -13.55 -5.53
CA LYS A 132 -10.13 -13.87 -4.30
C LYS A 132 -9.25 -13.84 -3.05
N ALA A 133 -7.99 -14.24 -3.14
CA ALA A 133 -7.11 -14.21 -1.97
C ALA A 133 -6.80 -12.79 -1.48
N HIS A 134 -6.96 -11.78 -2.33
CA HIS A 134 -6.61 -10.37 -2.07
C HIS A 134 -7.82 -9.43 -1.99
N LEU A 135 -9.04 -9.97 -2.00
CA LEU A 135 -10.31 -9.24 -1.82
C LEU A 135 -10.86 -9.44 -0.42
#